data_AF-A0A924XWT1-F1
#
_entry.id   AF-A0A924XWT1-F1
#
_cell.length_a   1.000
_cell.length_b   1.000
_cell.length_c   1.000
_cell.angle_alpha   90.00
_cell.angle_beta   90.00
_cell.angle_gamma   90.00
#
_symmetry.space_group_name_H-M   'P 1'
#
loop_
_entity.id
_entity.type
_entity.pdbx_description
1 polymer ?
#
loop_
_entity_poly.entity_id
_entity_poly.type
_entity_poly.pdbx_seq_one_letter_code
_entity_poly.pdbx_strand_id
1 'polypeptide(L)'
;MLQGAAGAAWLASWPQVAFGQTRAETLRYVTGNIVNTLDTTMPGATREAFGLGMNVYDRLFAFGRKQVDGKWTFDAKVIRGEL
;
A
#
# COMPACT_ATOMS: atom_id res chain seq x y z
N MET A 1 11.13 -26.83 32.88
CA MET A 1 11.23 -25.46 32.35
C MET A 1 10.06 -25.17 31.40
N LEU A 2 8.82 -25.10 31.92
CA LEU A 2 7.61 -24.97 31.09
C LEU A 2 6.61 -23.99 31.70
N GLN A 3 7.08 -22.83 32.17
CA GLN A 3 6.21 -21.76 32.68
C GLN A 3 6.34 -20.42 31.93
N GLY A 4 7.30 -20.29 30.99
CA GLY A 4 7.52 -19.04 30.25
C GLY A 4 6.59 -18.80 29.07
N ALA A 5 6.02 -19.85 28.47
CA ALA A 5 5.27 -19.74 27.22
C ALA A 5 3.83 -19.20 27.40
N ALA A 6 3.22 -19.40 28.57
CA ALA A 6 1.84 -18.97 28.80
C ALA A 6 1.72 -17.44 28.85
N GLY A 7 2.70 -16.73 29.46
CA GLY A 7 2.66 -15.27 29.60
C GLY A 7 2.71 -14.50 28.27
N ALA A 8 3.37 -15.05 27.25
CA ALA A 8 3.45 -14.43 25.93
C ALA A 8 2.11 -14.46 25.17
N ALA A 9 1.30 -15.51 25.36
CA ALA A 9 -0.01 -15.63 24.73
C ALA A 9 -1.01 -14.59 25.27
N TRP A 10 -0.89 -14.22 26.54
CA TRP A 10 -1.74 -13.19 27.15
C TRP A 10 -1.49 -11.79 26.57
N LEU A 11 -0.24 -11.44 26.26
CA LEU A 11 0.11 -10.15 25.64
C LEU A 11 -0.42 -10.02 24.20
N ALA A 12 -0.56 -11.14 23.48
CA ALA A 12 -1.13 -11.14 22.12
C ALA A 12 -2.66 -10.93 22.10
N SER A 13 -3.35 -11.17 23.23
CA SER A 13 -4.80 -10.97 23.38
C SER A 13 -5.21 -9.56 23.83
N TRP A 14 -4.25 -8.67 24.06
CA TRP A 14 -4.58 -7.29 24.40
C TRP A 14 -5.26 -6.59 23.22
N PRO A 15 -6.42 -5.93 23.44
CA PRO A 15 -7.09 -5.20 22.38
C PRO A 15 -6.15 -4.14 21.84
N GLN A 16 -5.76 -4.29 20.58
CA GLN A 16 -5.02 -3.27 19.86
C GLN A 16 -5.91 -2.03 19.80
N VAL A 17 -5.40 -0.90 20.28
CA VAL A 17 -6.13 0.37 20.18
C VAL A 17 -6.29 0.71 18.70
N ALA A 18 -7.51 0.62 18.21
CA ALA A 18 -7.85 1.08 16.86
C ALA A 18 -7.89 2.62 16.89
N PHE A 19 -6.90 3.26 16.29
CA PHE A 19 -6.96 4.70 16.07
C PHE A 19 -8.00 4.99 14.99
N GLY A 20 -8.93 5.90 15.29
CA GLY A 20 -9.88 6.39 14.29
C GLY A 20 -9.15 7.17 13.21
N GLN A 21 -9.52 6.96 11.95
CA GLN A 21 -8.91 7.61 10.79
C GLN A 21 -9.00 9.14 10.93
N THR A 22 -7.86 9.83 11.01
CA THR A 22 -7.85 11.30 11.03
C THR A 22 -8.10 11.85 9.63
N ARG A 23 -8.64 13.08 9.48
CA ARG A 23 -8.80 13.71 8.15
C ARG A 23 -7.47 13.90 7.41
N ALA A 24 -6.35 13.93 8.12
CA ALA A 24 -5.01 14.00 7.54
C ALA A 24 -4.63 12.73 6.76
N GLU A 25 -5.30 11.60 7.03
CA GLU A 25 -5.06 10.32 6.35
C GLU A 25 -5.90 10.17 5.07
N THR A 26 -6.81 11.10 4.78
CA THR A 26 -7.61 11.09 3.55
C THR A 26 -6.89 11.86 2.44
N LEU A 27 -6.38 11.15 1.45
CA LEU A 27 -5.82 11.75 0.24
C LEU A 27 -6.88 11.87 -0.85
N ARG A 28 -7.10 13.10 -1.35
CA ARG A 28 -7.85 13.31 -2.60
C ARG A 28 -6.87 13.35 -3.77
N TYR A 29 -6.92 12.33 -4.62
CA TYR A 29 -6.16 12.29 -5.86
C TYR A 29 -7.00 12.78 -7.03
N VAL A 30 -6.55 13.83 -7.72
CA VAL A 30 -7.22 14.38 -8.91
C VAL A 30 -6.44 13.95 -10.14
N THR A 31 -7.10 13.22 -11.04
CA THR A 31 -6.51 12.73 -12.29
C THR A 31 -6.85 13.65 -13.46
N GLY A 32 -6.02 13.61 -14.51
CA GLY A 32 -6.24 14.41 -15.73
C GLY A 32 -7.32 13.84 -16.66
N ASN A 33 -7.76 12.61 -16.43
CA ASN A 33 -8.80 11.93 -17.20
C ASN A 33 -9.59 10.94 -16.33
N ILE A 34 -10.56 10.23 -16.92
CA ILE A 34 -11.43 9.24 -16.29
C ILE A 34 -10.74 7.87 -16.22
N VAL A 35 -10.97 7.14 -15.12
CA VAL A 35 -10.65 5.71 -15.02
C VAL A 35 -11.73 4.92 -15.78
N ASN A 36 -11.37 4.30 -16.90
CA ASN A 36 -12.34 3.59 -17.76
C ASN A 36 -12.59 2.14 -17.35
N THR A 37 -11.68 1.52 -16.63
CA THR A 37 -11.78 0.13 -16.18
C THR A 37 -10.94 -0.11 -14.93
N LEU A 38 -11.29 -1.15 -14.17
CA LEU A 38 -10.45 -1.73 -13.11
C LEU A 38 -9.95 -3.14 -13.49
N ASP A 39 -10.39 -3.69 -14.62
CA ASP A 39 -9.85 -4.95 -15.14
C ASP A 39 -8.39 -4.76 -15.57
N THR A 40 -7.47 -5.40 -14.86
CA THR A 40 -6.02 -5.31 -15.08
C THR A 40 -5.58 -5.99 -16.38
N THR A 41 -6.45 -6.79 -17.00
CA THR A 41 -6.16 -7.52 -18.25
C THR A 41 -6.74 -6.83 -19.49
N MET A 42 -7.58 -5.81 -19.32
CA MET A 42 -8.25 -5.13 -20.42
C MET A 42 -7.27 -4.30 -21.27
N PRO A 43 -7.17 -4.57 -22.59
CA PRO A 43 -6.44 -3.68 -23.50
C PRO A 43 -7.11 -2.30 -23.57
N GLY A 44 -6.31 -1.23 -23.60
CA GLY A 44 -6.82 0.14 -23.70
C GLY A 44 -7.29 0.76 -22.37
N ALA A 45 -6.85 0.23 -21.23
CA ALA A 45 -7.01 0.91 -19.95
C ALA A 45 -6.38 2.32 -19.97
N THR A 46 -7.07 3.29 -19.38
CA THR A 46 -6.55 4.66 -19.28
C THR A 46 -5.33 4.72 -18.36
N ARG A 47 -4.48 5.73 -18.54
CA ARG A 47 -3.25 5.88 -17.73
C ARG A 47 -3.57 5.99 -16.24
N GLU A 48 -4.71 6.58 -15.93
CA GLU A 48 -5.24 6.80 -14.60
C GLU A 48 -5.58 5.50 -13.88
N ALA A 49 -6.01 4.47 -14.62
CA ALA A 49 -6.33 3.15 -14.05
C ALA A 49 -5.10 2.47 -13.41
N PHE A 50 -3.90 2.67 -13.98
CA PHE A 50 -2.68 2.07 -13.45
C PHE A 50 -2.34 2.55 -12.03
N GLY A 51 -2.49 3.86 -11.77
CA GLY A 51 -2.22 4.41 -10.45
C GLY A 51 -3.14 3.81 -9.38
N LEU A 52 -4.43 3.66 -9.70
CA LEU A 52 -5.39 3.06 -8.79
C LEU A 52 -5.18 1.55 -8.64
N GLY A 53 -4.98 0.82 -9.74
CA GLY A 53 -4.74 -0.62 -9.74
C GLY A 53 -3.52 -1.01 -8.91
N MET A 54 -2.43 -0.22 -9.02
CA MET A 54 -1.24 -0.42 -8.20
C MET A 54 -1.47 -0.19 -6.71
N ASN A 55 -2.54 0.49 -6.26
CA ASN A 55 -2.83 0.70 -4.84
C ASN A 55 -3.92 -0.22 -4.29
N VAL A 56 -4.74 -0.83 -5.16
CA VAL A 56 -5.91 -1.63 -4.78
C VAL A 56 -5.64 -3.12 -4.90
N TYR A 57 -4.95 -3.56 -5.94
CA TYR A 57 -4.64 -4.97 -6.14
C TYR A 57 -3.39 -5.37 -5.35
N ASP A 58 -3.38 -6.62 -4.89
CA ASP A 58 -2.22 -7.21 -4.25
C ASP A 58 -1.07 -7.39 -5.25
N ARG A 59 0.15 -7.10 -4.81
CA ARG A 59 1.33 -7.04 -5.65
C ARG A 59 2.34 -8.06 -5.17
N LEU A 60 3.03 -8.69 -6.10
CA LEU A 60 4.17 -9.55 -5.76
C LEU A 60 5.36 -8.74 -5.24
N PHE A 61 5.48 -7.48 -5.67
CA PHE A 61 6.58 -6.61 -5.31
C PHE A 61 6.19 -5.13 -5.38
N ALA A 62 6.96 -4.31 -4.67
CA ALA A 62 6.95 -2.86 -4.80
C ALA A 62 8.33 -2.32 -5.15
N PHE A 63 8.31 -1.15 -5.81
CA PHE A 63 9.49 -0.34 -6.02
C PHE A 63 9.79 0.51 -4.78
N GLY A 64 11.09 0.73 -4.54
CA GLY A 64 11.53 1.74 -3.59
C GLY A 64 11.12 3.15 -4.02
N ARG A 65 11.39 4.12 -3.15
CA ARG A 65 11.23 5.54 -3.45
C ARG A 65 12.57 6.25 -3.35
N LYS A 66 12.83 7.19 -4.26
CA LYS A 66 13.98 8.09 -4.23
C LYS A 66 13.52 9.53 -4.40
N GLN A 67 14.35 10.49 -3.97
CA GLN A 67 14.11 11.89 -4.27
C GLN A 67 14.85 12.30 -5.55
N VAL A 68 14.17 13.09 -6.38
CA VAL A 68 14.73 13.80 -7.53
C VAL A 68 14.20 15.23 -7.43
N ASP A 69 15.11 16.21 -7.35
CA ASP A 69 14.77 17.64 -7.21
C ASP A 69 13.78 17.92 -6.07
N GLY A 70 13.98 17.28 -4.91
CA GLY A 70 13.12 17.41 -3.74
C GLY A 70 11.74 16.74 -3.85
N LYS A 71 11.45 16.05 -4.96
CA LYS A 71 10.20 15.31 -5.17
C LYS A 71 10.43 13.80 -5.05
N TRP A 72 9.49 13.11 -4.43
CA TRP A 72 9.52 11.65 -4.37
C TRP A 72 9.15 11.05 -5.73
N THR A 73 9.91 10.05 -6.17
CA THR A 73 9.65 9.26 -7.37
C THR A 73 10.01 7.79 -7.13
N PHE A 74 9.56 6.90 -8.01
CA PHE A 74 9.87 5.49 -7.95
C PHE A 74 11.35 5.22 -8.20
N ASP A 75 11.94 4.33 -7.41
CA ASP A 75 13.27 3.79 -7.62
C ASP A 75 13.20 2.37 -8.20
N ALA A 76 13.33 2.28 -9.52
CA ALA A 76 13.32 1.00 -10.24
C ALA A 76 14.51 0.08 -9.90
N LYS A 77 15.55 0.59 -9.22
CA LYS A 77 16.71 -0.23 -8.81
C LYS A 77 16.48 -0.98 -7.50
N VAL A 78 15.47 -0.57 -6.72
CA VAL A 78 15.15 -1.18 -5.43
C VAL A 78 13.81 -1.87 -5.57
N ILE A 79 13.83 -3.20 -5.65
CA ILE A 79 12.63 -4.03 -5.72
C ILE A 79 12.53 -4.82 -4.41
N ARG A 80 11.35 -4.84 -3.80
CA ARG A 80 11.06 -5.56 -2.55
C ARG A 80 9.82 -6.41 -2.74
N GLY A 81 9.85 -7.65 -2.27
CA GLY A 81 8.65 -8.49 -2.21
C GLY A 81 7.62 -7.91 -1.24
N GLU A 82 6.33 -8.07 -1.55
CA GLU A 82 5.21 -7.64 -0.69
C GLU A 82 4.37 -8.80 -0.14
N LEU A 83 4.92 -10.03 -0.22
CA LEU A 83 4.34 -11.27 0.32
C LEU A 83 5.17 -11.83 1.48
#